data_AF-A0A7K0P037-F1
#
_entry.id   AF-A0A7K0P037-F1
#
_cell.length_a   1.000
_cell.length_b   1.000
_cell.length_c   1.000
_cell.angle_alpha   90.00
_cell.angle_beta   90.00
_cell.angle_gamma   90.00
#
_symmetry.space_group_name_H-M   'P 1'
#
loop_
_entity.id
_entity.type
_entity.pdbx_description
1 polymer ?
#
loop_
_entity_poly.entity_id
_entity_poly.type
_entity_poly.pdbx_seq_one_letter_code
_entity_poly.pdbx_strand_id
1 'polypeptide(L)'
;MRSTLVTGGLRPRSRARGISLASALIVALATLLLCMLAAPAQATVTYLCTGYNACRQAHLPEAGYRWHRETSYWSMGPGHNCTNYVAYRIRLNGGPASRPWVDNGNAEFWKQGAKSPRAIR
;
A
#
# COMPACT_ATOMS: atom_id res chain seq x y z
N MET A 1 29.47 -72.10 17.33
CA MET A 1 28.22 -71.37 17.59
C MET A 1 28.40 -69.92 17.18
N ARG A 2 27.40 -69.33 16.51
CA ARG A 2 27.18 -67.89 16.24
C ARG A 2 28.14 -67.23 15.23
N SER A 3 27.74 -66.35 14.33
CA SER A 3 26.41 -65.89 13.88
C SER A 3 26.65 -65.13 12.57
N THR A 4 25.76 -65.32 11.61
CA THR A 4 25.52 -64.45 10.44
C THR A 4 25.11 -63.04 10.90
N LEU A 5 25.49 -62.01 10.12
CA LEU A 5 24.54 -60.92 9.81
C LEU A 5 24.97 -60.09 8.60
N VAL A 6 24.19 -60.26 7.54
CA VAL A 6 24.07 -59.41 6.36
C VAL A 6 23.44 -58.09 6.78
N THR A 7 24.08 -56.96 6.48
CA THR A 7 23.41 -55.64 6.52
C THR A 7 23.14 -55.18 5.10
N GLY A 8 21.93 -55.49 4.63
CA GLY A 8 21.34 -54.93 3.42
C GLY A 8 20.94 -53.47 3.63
N GLY A 9 21.27 -52.62 2.66
CA GLY A 9 21.02 -51.19 2.68
C GLY A 9 19.55 -50.81 2.63
N LEU A 10 19.18 -49.81 3.44
CA LEU A 10 17.90 -49.10 3.34
C LEU A 10 18.06 -47.93 2.36
N ARG A 11 17.45 -48.04 1.17
CA ARG A 11 17.19 -46.89 0.30
C ARG A 11 15.96 -46.13 0.84
N PRO A 12 16.02 -44.81 1.04
CA PRO A 12 14.86 -44.03 1.44
C PRO A 12 13.88 -43.94 0.27
N ARG A 13 12.67 -44.44 0.49
CA ARG A 13 11.57 -44.41 -0.48
C ARG A 13 10.90 -43.04 -0.39
N SER A 14 11.26 -42.12 -1.29
CA SER A 14 10.58 -40.83 -1.44
C SER A 14 9.14 -41.07 -1.90
N ARG A 15 8.18 -41.05 -0.96
CA ARG A 15 6.75 -40.98 -1.28
C ARG A 15 6.45 -39.57 -1.79
N ALA A 16 6.64 -39.33 -3.08
CA ALA A 16 6.00 -38.20 -3.74
C ALA A 16 4.49 -38.46 -3.70
N ARG A 17 3.80 -37.89 -2.70
CA ARG A 17 2.34 -37.82 -2.68
C ARG A 17 1.92 -36.86 -3.78
N GLY A 18 1.76 -37.38 -5.00
CA GLY A 18 1.22 -36.63 -6.12
C GLY A 18 -0.16 -36.10 -5.76
N ILE A 19 -0.37 -34.80 -5.94
CA ILE A 19 -1.69 -34.18 -5.77
C ILE A 19 -2.59 -34.77 -6.86
N SER A 20 -3.60 -35.54 -6.47
CA SER A 20 -4.56 -36.11 -7.41
C SER A 20 -5.30 -34.98 -8.15
N LEU A 21 -5.57 -35.17 -9.45
CA LEU A 21 -6.35 -34.22 -10.26
C LEU A 21 -7.69 -33.85 -9.63
N ALA A 22 -8.33 -34.82 -8.94
CA ALA A 22 -9.54 -34.59 -8.17
C ALA A 22 -9.34 -33.60 -7.01
N SER A 23 -8.22 -33.68 -6.28
CA SER A 23 -7.89 -32.73 -5.21
C SER A 23 -7.61 -31.33 -5.76
N ALA A 24 -6.95 -31.24 -6.92
CA ALA A 24 -6.73 -29.96 -7.60
C ALA A 24 -8.04 -29.32 -8.06
N LEU A 25 -8.97 -30.12 -8.60
CA LEU A 25 -10.29 -29.65 -9.06
C LEU A 25 -11.16 -29.18 -7.89
N ILE A 26 -11.17 -29.90 -6.76
CA ILE A 26 -11.91 -29.51 -5.56
C ILE A 26 -11.38 -28.18 -5.01
N VAL A 27 -10.07 -28.01 -4.93
CA VAL A 27 -9.46 -26.75 -4.49
C VAL A 27 -9.83 -25.61 -5.42
N ALA A 28 -9.80 -25.83 -6.75
CA ALA A 28 -10.18 -24.82 -7.74
C ALA A 28 -11.66 -24.43 -7.66
N LEU A 29 -12.56 -25.40 -7.48
CA LEU A 29 -13.99 -25.11 -7.28
C LEU A 29 -14.24 -24.36 -5.98
N ALA A 30 -13.56 -24.75 -4.90
CA ALA A 30 -13.68 -24.09 -3.60
C ALA A 30 -13.18 -22.65 -3.65
N THR A 31 -12.04 -22.37 -4.31
CA THR A 31 -11.57 -20.99 -4.50
C THR A 31 -12.49 -20.18 -5.40
N LEU A 32 -13.05 -20.76 -6.46
CA LEU A 32 -14.02 -20.06 -7.32
C LEU A 32 -15.27 -19.67 -6.52
N LEU A 33 -15.81 -20.60 -5.72
CA LEU A 33 -16.98 -20.36 -4.87
C LEU A 33 -16.69 -19.29 -3.81
N LEU A 34 -15.51 -19.33 -3.18
CA LEU A 34 -15.07 -18.32 -2.22
C LEU A 34 -14.91 -16.93 -2.86
N CYS A 35 -14.39 -16.84 -4.08
CA CYS A 35 -14.30 -15.57 -4.82
C CYS A 35 -15.69 -15.00 -5.17
N MET A 36 -16.68 -15.83 -5.45
CA MET A 36 -18.05 -15.39 -5.72
C MET A 36 -18.77 -14.88 -4.45
N LEU A 37 -18.36 -15.36 -3.27
CA LEU A 37 -18.90 -14.94 -1.97
C LEU A 37 -18.15 -13.73 -1.38
N ALA A 38 -17.03 -13.33 -1.98
CA ALA A 38 -16.28 -12.17 -1.52
C ALA A 38 -17.08 -10.90 -1.80
N ALA A 39 -17.57 -10.25 -0.74
CA ALA A 39 -18.15 -8.93 -0.85
C ALA A 39 -17.11 -7.94 -1.41
N PRO A 40 -17.51 -6.95 -2.22
CA PRO A 40 -16.60 -5.91 -2.66
C PRO A 40 -16.00 -5.21 -1.43
N ALA A 41 -14.73 -4.85 -1.51
CA ALA A 41 -14.07 -4.09 -0.46
C ALA A 41 -14.86 -2.78 -0.23
N GLN A 42 -15.49 -2.66 0.93
CA GLN A 42 -16.19 -1.44 1.30
C GLN A 42 -15.22 -0.48 1.97
N ALA A 43 -15.18 0.75 1.47
CA ALA A 43 -14.52 1.86 2.12
C ALA A 43 -15.56 2.69 2.87
N THR A 44 -15.44 2.77 4.20
CA THR A 44 -16.19 3.74 4.99
C THR A 44 -15.42 5.03 5.06
N VAL A 45 -16.09 6.15 4.77
CA VAL A 45 -15.57 7.50 5.04
C VAL A 45 -16.22 8.00 6.32
N THR A 46 -15.40 8.28 7.33
CA THR A 46 -15.85 8.93 8.55
C THR A 46 -15.33 10.36 8.56
N TYR A 47 -16.24 11.33 8.59
CA TYR A 47 -15.87 12.72 8.80
C TYR A 47 -15.72 12.98 10.29
N LEU A 48 -14.49 13.29 10.73
CA LEU A 48 -14.23 13.67 12.13
C LEU A 48 -14.73 15.08 12.44
N CYS A 49 -14.75 15.95 11.43
CA CYS A 49 -15.16 17.35 11.50
C CYS A 49 -15.30 17.91 10.08
N THR A 50 -16.01 19.03 9.93
CA THR A 50 -16.17 19.72 8.64
C THR A 50 -15.77 21.18 8.75
N GLY A 51 -14.86 21.61 7.88
CA GLY A 51 -14.35 22.98 7.85
C GLY A 51 -13.33 23.28 8.96
N TYR A 52 -12.50 24.28 8.70
CA TYR A 52 -11.32 24.56 9.53
C TYR A 52 -11.65 24.94 10.98
N ASN A 53 -12.77 25.62 11.23
CA ASN A 53 -13.13 26.05 12.59
C ASN A 53 -13.58 24.87 13.45
N ALA A 54 -14.47 24.01 12.94
CA ALA A 54 -14.93 22.83 13.67
C ALA A 54 -13.78 21.84 13.90
N CYS A 55 -12.93 21.63 12.90
CA CYS A 55 -11.75 20.77 13.06
C CYS A 55 -10.77 21.29 14.10
N ARG A 56 -10.52 22.60 14.16
CA ARG A 56 -9.70 23.21 15.21
C ARG A 56 -10.30 23.01 16.61
N GLN A 57 -11.63 23.17 16.75
CA GLN A 57 -12.33 22.93 18.01
C GLN A 57 -12.27 21.45 18.45
N ALA A 58 -12.25 20.53 17.49
CA ALA A 58 -12.07 19.09 17.72
C ALA A 58 -10.59 18.68 17.91
N HIS A 59 -9.67 19.62 18.15
CA HIS A 59 -8.24 19.37 18.31
C HIS A 59 -7.56 18.70 17.10
N LEU A 60 -8.07 18.94 15.89
CA LEU A 60 -7.50 18.50 14.61
C LEU A 60 -6.96 19.72 13.83
N PRO A 61 -5.80 20.28 14.23
CA PRO A 61 -5.26 21.48 13.61
C PRO A 61 -4.72 21.23 12.21
N GLU A 62 -4.86 22.23 11.36
CA GLU A 62 -4.45 22.22 9.94
C GLU A 62 -3.05 22.83 9.71
N ALA A 63 -2.38 23.25 10.79
CA ALA A 63 -1.03 23.83 10.79
C ALA A 63 -0.85 25.09 9.93
N GLY A 64 -1.86 25.95 9.83
CA GLY A 64 -1.84 27.21 9.08
C GLY A 64 -2.20 27.11 7.60
N TYR A 65 -2.31 25.90 7.05
CA TYR A 65 -2.76 25.62 5.69
C TYR A 65 -4.05 26.34 5.28
N ARG A 66 -4.99 26.64 6.20
CA ARG A 66 -6.18 27.43 5.87
C ARG A 66 -5.85 28.71 5.11
N TRP A 67 -4.77 29.38 5.49
CA TRP A 67 -4.32 30.65 4.92
C TRP A 67 -3.43 30.47 3.69
N HIS A 68 -2.92 29.26 3.47
CA HIS A 68 -2.00 28.93 2.37
C HIS A 68 -2.63 28.09 1.27
N ARG A 69 -3.86 27.59 1.46
CA ARG A 69 -4.51 26.66 0.53
C ARG A 69 -4.60 27.17 -0.90
N GLU A 70 -4.65 28.49 -1.12
CA GLU A 70 -4.74 29.10 -2.46
C GLU A 70 -3.39 29.17 -3.17
N THR A 71 -2.29 28.90 -2.46
CA THR A 71 -0.96 28.78 -3.05
C THR A 71 -0.75 27.38 -3.60
N SER A 72 -0.24 27.30 -4.83
CA SER A 72 0.21 26.03 -5.42
C SER A 72 1.63 25.70 -4.93
N TYR A 73 1.73 24.65 -4.13
CA TYR A 73 2.99 24.07 -3.69
C TYR A 73 3.34 22.90 -4.60
N TRP A 74 4.58 22.88 -5.10
CA TRP A 74 5.06 21.84 -6.05
C TRP A 74 4.17 21.69 -7.30
N SER A 75 3.56 22.79 -7.75
CA SER A 75 2.63 22.81 -8.88
C SER A 75 1.40 21.91 -8.68
N MET A 76 1.04 21.60 -7.43
CA MET A 76 -0.18 20.87 -7.09
C MET A 76 -1.41 21.79 -7.12
N GLY A 77 -2.58 21.22 -7.35
CA GLY A 77 -3.83 21.98 -7.36
C GLY A 77 -4.09 22.68 -6.01
N PRO A 78 -4.47 23.97 -6.00
CA PRO A 78 -4.80 24.67 -4.77
C PRO A 78 -6.11 24.16 -4.12
N GLY A 79 -6.41 24.64 -2.92
CA GLY A 79 -7.62 24.34 -2.15
C GLY A 79 -7.46 23.14 -1.22
N HIS A 80 -8.53 22.36 -1.04
CA HIS A 80 -8.57 21.15 -0.20
C HIS A 80 -7.94 19.93 -0.90
N ASN A 81 -6.84 20.14 -1.59
CA ASN A 81 -6.10 19.10 -2.29
C ASN A 81 -5.06 18.46 -1.35
N CYS A 82 -5.08 17.13 -1.24
CA CYS A 82 -4.22 16.40 -0.31
C CYS A 82 -2.73 16.52 -0.65
N THR A 83 -2.36 16.50 -1.95
CA THR A 83 -0.97 16.57 -2.37
C THR A 83 -0.39 17.98 -2.19
N ASN A 84 -1.20 19.01 -2.37
CA ASN A 84 -0.82 20.39 -2.06
C ASN A 84 -0.60 20.61 -0.55
N TYR A 85 -1.46 20.06 0.31
CA TYR A 85 -1.26 20.12 1.76
C TYR A 85 0.05 19.46 2.20
N VAL A 86 0.36 18.28 1.67
CA VAL A 86 1.62 17.59 1.99
C VAL A 86 2.83 18.40 1.49
N ALA A 87 2.76 18.96 0.28
CA ALA A 87 3.82 19.82 -0.27
C ALA A 87 4.03 21.08 0.59
N TYR A 88 2.96 21.74 1.05
CA TYR A 88 3.02 22.84 2.01
C TYR A 88 3.74 22.42 3.29
N ARG A 89 3.33 21.30 3.91
CA ARG A 89 3.90 20.81 5.16
C ARG A 89 5.38 20.48 5.01
N ILE A 90 5.79 19.85 3.91
CA ILE A 90 7.21 19.53 3.66
C ILE A 90 8.02 20.81 3.50
N ARG A 91 7.55 21.77 2.71
CA ARG A 91 8.23 23.06 2.53
C ARG A 91 8.34 23.88 3.81
N LEU A 92 7.28 23.89 4.62
CA LEU A 92 7.27 24.60 5.90
C LEU A 92 8.34 24.03 6.87
N ASN A 93 8.67 22.74 6.74
CA ASN A 93 9.69 22.07 7.55
C ASN A 93 11.08 22.03 6.88
N GLY A 94 11.35 22.90 5.92
CA GLY A 94 12.68 23.02 5.29
C GLY A 94 12.93 22.04 4.14
N GLY A 95 11.90 21.35 3.65
CA GLY A 95 11.98 20.52 2.46
C GLY A 95 12.16 21.34 1.17
N PRO A 96 12.38 20.67 0.02
CA PRO A 96 12.74 21.33 -1.23
C PRO A 96 11.61 22.21 -1.78
N ALA A 97 11.99 23.29 -2.47
CA ALA A 97 11.06 24.26 -3.06
C ALA A 97 10.20 23.65 -4.18
N SER A 98 10.75 22.67 -4.90
CA SER A 98 10.09 21.85 -5.92
C SER A 98 10.09 20.38 -5.49
N ARG A 99 9.17 19.60 -6.06
CA ARG A 99 9.08 18.17 -5.77
C ARG A 99 10.26 17.43 -6.41
N PRO A 100 11.00 16.57 -5.70
CA PRO A 100 12.26 16.00 -6.21
C PRO A 100 12.09 14.84 -7.21
N TRP A 101 10.88 14.62 -7.72
CA TRP A 101 10.57 13.61 -8.73
C TRP A 101 9.43 14.06 -9.63
N VAL A 102 9.27 13.37 -10.75
CA VAL A 102 8.22 13.63 -11.74
C VAL A 102 7.24 12.47 -11.77
N ASP A 103 5.97 12.77 -11.60
CA ASP A 103 4.81 11.90 -11.81
C ASP A 103 3.60 12.78 -12.21
N ASN A 104 2.41 12.19 -12.36
CA ASN A 104 1.18 12.91 -12.72
C ASN A 104 0.57 13.78 -11.59
N GLY A 105 1.22 13.88 -10.43
CA GLY A 105 0.79 14.68 -9.29
C GLY A 105 -0.12 13.95 -8.29
N ASN A 106 -0.73 12.82 -8.65
CA ASN A 106 -1.57 12.04 -7.74
C ASN A 106 -0.73 11.27 -6.72
N ALA A 107 -1.20 11.23 -5.47
CA ALA A 107 -0.49 10.60 -4.35
C ALA A 107 -0.15 9.12 -4.58
N GLU A 108 -1.00 8.40 -5.33
CA GLU A 108 -0.81 6.97 -5.62
C GLU A 108 0.47 6.67 -6.43
N PHE A 109 1.02 7.65 -7.16
CA PHE A 109 2.24 7.48 -7.95
C PHE A 109 3.51 7.99 -7.26
N TRP A 110 3.40 8.66 -6.11
CA TRP A 110 4.54 9.26 -5.43
C TRP A 110 5.61 8.24 -5.04
N LYS A 111 5.21 7.03 -4.66
CA LYS A 111 6.15 5.95 -4.31
C LYS A 111 7.01 5.54 -5.51
N GLN A 112 6.41 5.38 -6.69
CA GLN A 112 7.14 5.06 -7.92
C GLN A 112 7.99 6.24 -8.35
N GLY A 113 7.45 7.47 -8.32
CA GLY A 113 8.19 8.68 -8.68
C GLY A 113 9.41 8.90 -7.81
N ALA A 114 9.28 8.79 -6.49
CA ALA A 114 10.36 9.02 -5.53
C ALA A 114 11.53 8.01 -5.65
N LYS A 115 11.30 6.82 -6.21
CA LYS A 115 12.36 5.84 -6.51
C LYS A 115 13.21 6.24 -7.72
N SER A 116 12.70 7.11 -8.57
CA SER A 116 13.36 7.61 -9.78
C SER A 116 13.54 9.13 -9.70
N PRO A 117 14.27 9.65 -8.69
CA PRO A 117 14.42 11.08 -8.51
C PRO A 117 15.17 11.64 -9.73
N ARG A 118 14.49 12.51 -10.47
CA ARG A 118 15.14 13.36 -11.46
C ARG A 118 15.45 14.66 -10.74
N ALA A 119 16.74 15.00 -10.64
CA ALA A 119 17.14 16.30 -10.13
C ALA A 119 16.45 17.38 -11.01
N ILE A 120 15.46 18.04 -10.43
CA ILE A 120 14.86 19.21 -11.06
C ILE A 120 15.90 20.32 -10.88
N ARG A 121 16.62 20.62 -11.96
CA ARG A 121 17.51 21.78 -12.07
C ARG A 121 16.69 23.06 -11.96
#